data_AF-A0A2E3Y7R6-F1
#
_entry.id   AF-A0A2E3Y7R6-F1
#
_cell.length_a   1.000
_cell.length_b   1.000
_cell.length_c   1.000
_cell.angle_alpha   90.00
_cell.angle_beta   90.00
_cell.angle_gamma   90.00
#
_symmetry.space_group_name_H-M   'P 1'
#
loop_
_entity.id
_entity.type
_entity.pdbx_description
1 polymer ?
#
loop_
_entity_poly.entity_id
_entity_poly.type
_entity_poly.pdbx_seq_one_letter_code
_entity_poly.pdbx_strand_id
1 'polypeptide(L)'
;MTAELIELSRIVADGYHNAFTDLAFWRGHTYLCYRSAQSHGIDPPGNVVVCRSRELSTWEQVAVFDTGADDRDPKFVVDADERLAVLFGSWFPRWSSPSSLPSAEHDLISHLSSTRDGTSWSTPRQLYGINYWMWRIFRDQEGVFWCPAYHFGRRDDRDMHTVQFLRSEDLLDWYLIEQIRSGGGPGEPVLFAPETGALACVVRTLEPRHHSWLGHRNPNGGWTWADLGVMIHAPVTLQHEGRLLVAGRSQEEGSSTRRIYILWGTGRPQRASYHRMGDRRNHREAPAHGA
;
A
#
# COMPACT_ATOMS: atom_id res chain seq x y z
N MET A 1 17.51 -3.08 -15.51
CA MET A 1 16.50 -4.16 -15.48
C MET A 1 15.43 -3.80 -16.47
N THR A 2 15.03 -4.74 -17.32
CA THR A 2 13.94 -4.59 -18.28
C THR A 2 12.79 -5.48 -17.81
N ALA A 3 11.59 -4.92 -17.68
CA ALA A 3 10.39 -5.70 -17.45
C ALA A 3 9.61 -5.83 -18.76
N GLU A 4 9.11 -7.03 -19.05
CA GLU A 4 8.25 -7.31 -20.20
C GLU A 4 6.84 -7.61 -19.70
N LEU A 5 5.84 -6.95 -20.30
CA LEU A 5 4.44 -7.31 -20.07
C LEU A 5 4.12 -8.59 -20.85
N ILE A 6 4.08 -9.72 -20.15
CA ILE A 6 3.78 -11.03 -20.74
C ILE A 6 2.28 -11.26 -21.00
N GLU A 7 1.42 -10.73 -20.14
CA GLU A 7 -0.02 -10.95 -20.20
C GLU A 7 -0.77 -9.76 -19.59
N LEU A 8 -1.94 -9.45 -20.14
CA LEU A 8 -2.87 -8.49 -19.57
C LEU A 8 -4.28 -9.10 -19.57
N SER A 9 -4.73 -9.48 -18.39
CA SER A 9 -6.04 -10.09 -18.18
C SER A 9 -6.90 -9.25 -17.24
N ARG A 10 -8.18 -9.14 -17.56
CA ARG A 10 -9.15 -8.37 -16.78
C ARG A 10 -9.84 -9.30 -15.78
N ILE A 11 -9.77 -8.96 -14.50
CA ILE A 11 -10.34 -9.79 -13.41
C ILE A 11 -11.77 -9.38 -13.07
N VAL A 12 -12.04 -8.07 -12.97
CA VAL A 12 -13.36 -7.53 -12.59
C VAL A 12 -13.77 -6.43 -13.58
N ALA A 13 -15.04 -6.45 -14.00
CA ALA A 13 -15.61 -5.52 -14.98
C ALA A 13 -17.13 -5.34 -14.80
N ASP A 14 -17.56 -5.08 -13.58
CA ASP A 14 -18.96 -5.02 -13.14
C ASP A 14 -19.59 -3.61 -13.19
N GLY A 15 -18.84 -2.61 -13.65
CA GLY A 15 -19.28 -1.22 -13.70
C GLY A 15 -19.06 -0.43 -12.40
N TYR A 16 -18.53 -1.06 -11.35
CA TYR A 16 -18.18 -0.39 -10.10
C TYR A 16 -16.78 0.23 -10.17
N HIS A 17 -16.52 1.19 -9.28
CA HIS A 17 -15.19 1.72 -9.03
C HIS A 17 -14.37 0.71 -8.20
N ASN A 18 -13.74 -0.24 -8.90
CA ASN A 18 -12.85 -1.23 -8.31
C ASN A 18 -11.42 -0.70 -8.21
N ALA A 19 -10.91 -0.51 -6.99
CA ALA A 19 -9.63 0.17 -6.75
C ALA A 19 -8.88 -0.32 -5.52
N PHE A 20 -7.70 0.27 -5.31
CA PHE A 20 -6.86 0.08 -4.11
C PHE A 20 -6.44 -1.38 -3.88
N THR A 21 -6.03 -2.02 -4.98
CA THR A 21 -5.74 -3.44 -5.02
C THR A 21 -4.50 -3.83 -4.24
N ASP A 22 -4.48 -5.05 -3.71
CA ASP A 22 -3.26 -5.74 -3.31
C ASP A 22 -3.28 -7.21 -3.78
N LEU A 23 -2.09 -7.80 -3.93
CA LEU A 23 -1.91 -9.18 -4.36
C LEU A 23 -0.97 -9.91 -3.41
N ALA A 24 -1.29 -11.17 -3.11
CA ALA A 24 -0.44 -12.05 -2.32
C ALA A 24 -0.52 -13.49 -2.84
N PHE A 25 0.59 -14.23 -2.74
CA PHE A 25 0.57 -15.68 -2.96
C PHE A 25 0.63 -16.40 -1.62
N TRP A 26 -0.32 -17.29 -1.37
CA TRP A 26 -0.40 -18.03 -0.11
C TRP A 26 -1.01 -19.41 -0.34
N ARG A 27 -0.36 -20.46 0.17
CA ARG A 27 -0.81 -21.86 0.09
C ARG A 27 -1.34 -22.27 -1.30
N GLY A 28 -0.53 -22.01 -2.34
CA GLY A 28 -0.83 -22.43 -3.70
C GLY A 28 -1.88 -21.60 -4.44
N HIS A 29 -2.32 -20.47 -3.87
CA HIS A 29 -3.28 -19.57 -4.50
C HIS A 29 -2.74 -18.14 -4.52
N THR A 30 -3.03 -17.42 -5.59
CA THR A 30 -2.93 -15.97 -5.65
C THR A 30 -4.22 -15.36 -5.12
N TYR A 31 -4.13 -14.51 -4.12
CA TYR A 31 -5.23 -13.73 -3.57
C TYR A 31 -5.14 -12.29 -4.08
N LEU A 32 -6.30 -11.72 -4.40
CA LEU A 32 -6.51 -10.33 -4.79
C LEU A 32 -7.51 -9.72 -3.81
N CYS A 33 -7.18 -8.59 -3.21
CA CYS A 33 -8.15 -7.77 -2.50
C CYS A 33 -8.28 -6.41 -3.15
N TYR A 34 -9.48 -5.83 -3.11
CA TYR A 34 -9.77 -4.51 -3.66
C TYR A 34 -11.00 -3.91 -2.99
N ARG A 35 -11.18 -2.60 -3.09
CA ARG A 35 -12.44 -1.94 -2.76
C ARG A 35 -13.35 -1.96 -3.98
N SER A 36 -14.61 -2.36 -3.80
CA SER A 36 -15.69 -2.18 -4.76
C SER A 36 -16.68 -1.13 -4.25
N ALA A 37 -17.01 -0.13 -5.06
CA ALA A 37 -17.91 0.96 -4.69
C ALA A 37 -18.54 1.63 -5.91
N GLN A 38 -19.58 2.42 -5.74
CA GLN A 38 -20.20 3.16 -6.86
C GLN A 38 -19.34 4.34 -7.33
N SER A 39 -18.48 4.90 -6.46
CA SER A 39 -17.63 6.04 -6.79
C SER A 39 -16.28 5.98 -6.07
N HIS A 40 -15.40 6.94 -6.40
CA HIS A 40 -14.14 7.13 -5.68
C HIS A 40 -14.33 7.69 -4.26
N GLY A 41 -15.43 8.39 -4.02
CA GLY A 41 -15.75 9.05 -2.75
C GLY A 41 -16.11 8.06 -1.65
N ILE A 42 -16.39 8.61 -0.46
CA ILE A 42 -16.79 7.84 0.73
C ILE A 42 -18.28 7.45 0.64
N ASP A 43 -19.12 8.30 0.04
CA ASP A 43 -20.56 8.07 -0.10
C ASP A 43 -20.95 7.80 -1.57
N PRO A 44 -21.73 6.76 -1.88
CA PRO A 44 -22.08 5.65 -0.98
C PRO A 44 -20.85 4.80 -0.59
N PRO A 45 -20.87 4.15 0.59
CA PRO A 45 -19.74 3.38 1.09
C PRO A 45 -19.38 2.22 0.15
N GLY A 46 -18.08 1.93 0.07
CA GLY A 46 -17.55 0.76 -0.60
C GLY A 46 -17.22 -0.36 0.36
N ASN A 47 -17.14 -1.57 -0.18
CA ASN A 47 -16.80 -2.78 0.56
C ASN A 47 -15.45 -3.33 0.09
N VAL A 48 -14.73 -4.00 0.99
CA VAL A 48 -13.53 -4.75 0.61
C VAL A 48 -13.94 -6.13 0.12
N VAL A 49 -13.48 -6.51 -1.07
CA VAL A 49 -13.68 -7.83 -1.66
C VAL A 49 -12.36 -8.57 -1.72
N VAL A 50 -12.38 -9.87 -1.41
CA VAL A 50 -11.24 -10.77 -1.56
C VAL A 50 -11.61 -11.87 -2.54
N CYS A 51 -10.78 -12.05 -3.57
CA CYS A 51 -10.84 -13.16 -4.51
C CYS A 51 -9.55 -13.98 -4.46
N ARG A 52 -9.60 -15.22 -4.91
CA ARG A 52 -8.42 -16.06 -5.09
C ARG A 52 -8.45 -16.82 -6.42
N SER A 53 -7.27 -17.25 -6.86
CA SER A 53 -7.07 -18.02 -8.08
C SER A 53 -5.88 -18.96 -7.94
N ARG A 54 -5.95 -20.15 -8.55
CA ARG A 54 -4.78 -21.03 -8.70
C ARG A 54 -4.04 -20.77 -10.02
N GLU A 55 -4.78 -20.52 -11.09
CA GLU A 55 -4.24 -20.43 -12.47
C GLU A 55 -4.25 -19.00 -13.05
N LEU A 56 -4.65 -17.99 -12.28
CA LEU A 56 -4.81 -16.56 -12.67
C LEU A 56 -5.88 -16.28 -13.75
N SER A 57 -6.41 -17.31 -14.40
CA SER A 57 -7.45 -17.22 -15.44
C SER A 57 -8.87 -17.22 -14.90
N THR A 58 -9.10 -17.85 -13.74
CA THR A 58 -10.41 -17.90 -13.07
C THR A 58 -10.27 -17.43 -11.62
N TRP A 59 -11.24 -16.66 -11.15
CA TRP A 59 -11.19 -16.05 -9.82
C TRP A 59 -12.46 -16.36 -9.04
N GLU A 60 -12.27 -16.87 -7.83
CA GLU A 60 -13.33 -17.17 -6.86
C GLU A 60 -13.36 -16.06 -5.80
N GLN A 61 -14.52 -15.43 -5.58
CA GLN A 61 -14.69 -14.53 -4.45
C GLN A 61 -14.81 -15.34 -3.15
N VAL A 62 -13.95 -15.06 -2.18
CA VAL A 62 -13.85 -15.79 -0.91
C VAL A 62 -14.19 -14.96 0.32
N ALA A 63 -14.23 -13.63 0.20
CA ALA A 63 -14.72 -12.77 1.27
C ALA A 63 -15.28 -11.45 0.73
N VAL A 64 -16.22 -10.88 1.48
CA VAL A 64 -16.59 -9.46 1.43
C VAL A 64 -16.57 -8.97 2.87
N PHE A 65 -15.83 -7.90 3.13
CA PHE A 65 -15.86 -7.19 4.39
C PHE A 65 -16.72 -5.94 4.22
N ASP A 66 -17.70 -5.84 5.10
CA ASP A 66 -18.63 -4.73 5.21
C ASP A 66 -18.76 -4.41 6.71
N THR A 67 -18.15 -3.30 7.12
CA THR A 67 -18.20 -2.81 8.50
C THR A 67 -19.36 -1.84 8.74
N GLY A 68 -20.22 -1.63 7.73
CA GLY A 68 -21.24 -0.57 7.74
C GLY A 68 -20.70 0.83 7.43
N ALA A 69 -19.45 0.92 6.97
CA ALA A 69 -18.72 2.14 6.65
C ALA A 69 -17.99 1.99 5.30
N ASP A 70 -17.31 3.04 4.82
CA ASP A 70 -16.52 2.93 3.58
C ASP A 70 -15.22 2.15 3.81
N ASP A 71 -15.25 0.85 3.57
CA ASP A 71 -14.11 -0.07 3.68
C ASP A 71 -13.20 0.04 2.46
N ARG A 72 -11.93 0.33 2.70
CA ARG A 72 -11.00 0.69 1.63
C ARG A 72 -9.54 0.39 1.92
N ASP A 73 -8.77 0.49 0.84
CA ASP A 73 -7.33 0.33 0.84
C ASP A 73 -6.83 -0.99 1.44
N PRO A 74 -7.43 -2.16 1.09
CA PRO A 74 -7.03 -3.43 1.67
C PRO A 74 -5.58 -3.79 1.30
N LYS A 75 -4.86 -4.41 2.24
CA LYS A 75 -3.50 -4.94 2.08
C LYS A 75 -3.39 -6.31 2.74
N PHE A 76 -2.74 -7.24 2.07
CA PHE A 76 -2.47 -8.55 2.63
C PHE A 76 -1.31 -8.51 3.63
N VAL A 77 -1.43 -9.33 4.66
CA VAL A 77 -0.33 -9.75 5.55
C VAL A 77 -0.22 -11.26 5.42
N VAL A 78 0.91 -11.72 4.89
CA VAL A 78 1.14 -13.14 4.55
C VAL A 78 1.92 -13.82 5.67
N ASP A 79 1.56 -15.08 5.94
CA ASP A 79 2.23 -15.96 6.90
C ASP A 79 2.36 -15.38 8.32
N ALA A 80 1.28 -14.74 8.78
CA ALA A 80 1.13 -14.33 10.17
C ALA A 80 0.63 -15.52 11.00
N ASP A 81 1.54 -16.34 11.53
CA ASP A 81 1.23 -17.54 12.33
C ASP A 81 0.36 -18.56 11.59
N GLU A 82 0.79 -18.87 10.36
CA GLU A 82 0.10 -19.75 9.41
C GLU A 82 -1.28 -19.23 8.97
N ARG A 83 -1.47 -17.92 9.00
CA ARG A 83 -2.69 -17.25 8.54
C ARG A 83 -2.37 -16.31 7.39
N LEU A 84 -3.37 -16.11 6.54
CA LEU A 84 -3.45 -14.95 5.66
C LEU A 84 -4.35 -13.92 6.34
N ALA A 85 -3.94 -12.66 6.38
CA ALA A 85 -4.77 -11.58 6.89
C ALA A 85 -4.92 -10.45 5.89
N VAL A 86 -6.01 -9.70 6.02
CA VAL A 86 -6.30 -8.48 5.25
C VAL A 86 -6.46 -7.34 6.24
N LEU A 87 -5.57 -6.36 6.12
CA LEU A 87 -5.63 -5.07 6.78
C LEU A 87 -6.39 -4.10 5.88
N PHE A 88 -7.32 -3.31 6.41
CA PHE A 88 -8.00 -2.27 5.64
C PHE A 88 -8.41 -1.10 6.55
N GLY A 89 -8.72 0.05 5.96
CA GLY A 89 -9.26 1.21 6.67
C GLY A 89 -10.74 1.38 6.37
N SER A 90 -11.47 1.99 7.30
CA SER A 90 -12.91 2.23 7.19
C SER A 90 -13.22 3.66 7.61
N TRP A 91 -13.94 4.42 6.77
CA TRP A 91 -14.43 5.77 7.13
C TRP A 91 -15.83 5.68 7.73
N PHE A 92 -15.89 5.68 9.05
CA PHE A 92 -17.14 5.68 9.80
C PHE A 92 -17.71 7.08 9.89
N PRO A 93 -19.02 7.29 9.66
CA PRO A 93 -19.67 8.53 10.06
C PRO A 93 -19.36 8.81 11.53
N ARG A 94 -18.90 10.03 11.81
CA ARG A 94 -18.43 10.42 13.14
C ARG A 94 -19.52 10.22 14.19
N TRP A 95 -19.15 9.58 15.30
CA TRP A 95 -19.93 9.62 16.55
C TRP A 95 -19.31 10.65 17.50
N SER A 96 -20.10 11.33 18.33
CA SER A 96 -19.58 12.30 19.31
C SER A 96 -18.84 11.61 20.46
N SER A 97 -17.63 11.10 20.22
CA SER A 97 -16.75 10.46 21.21
C SER A 97 -15.49 11.31 21.49
N PRO A 98 -14.84 11.17 22.66
CA PRO A 98 -13.59 11.89 22.95
C PRO A 98 -12.42 11.55 22.02
N SER A 99 -12.45 10.37 21.40
CA SER A 99 -11.42 9.87 20.46
C SER A 99 -11.69 10.26 19.01
N SER A 100 -12.84 10.87 18.73
CA SER A 100 -13.22 11.30 17.39
C SER A 100 -12.61 12.65 17.04
N LEU A 101 -12.42 12.93 15.74
CA LEU A 101 -11.98 14.25 15.27
C LEU A 101 -13.17 15.21 15.17
N PRO A 102 -13.29 16.27 16.00
CA PRO A 102 -14.47 17.15 15.97
C PRO A 102 -14.62 17.91 14.64
N SER A 103 -13.52 18.16 13.93
CA SER A 103 -13.47 18.87 12.65
C SER A 103 -13.65 17.96 11.42
N ALA A 104 -14.04 16.70 11.60
CA ALA A 104 -14.24 15.74 10.51
C ALA A 104 -15.66 15.17 10.52
N GLU A 105 -16.19 14.85 9.34
CA GLU A 105 -17.46 14.15 9.19
C GLU A 105 -17.33 12.63 9.43
N HIS A 106 -16.10 12.12 9.33
CA HIS A 106 -15.81 10.70 9.44
C HIS A 106 -14.58 10.45 10.34
N ASP A 107 -14.66 9.38 11.12
CA ASP A 107 -13.53 8.80 11.84
C ASP A 107 -12.94 7.65 11.02
N LEU A 108 -11.61 7.60 10.95
CA LEU A 108 -10.92 6.46 10.34
C LEU A 108 -10.66 5.38 11.38
N ILE A 109 -10.97 4.14 11.03
CA ILE A 109 -10.64 2.98 11.85
C ILE A 109 -9.95 1.93 10.97
N SER A 110 -8.80 1.43 11.40
CA SER A 110 -8.15 0.29 10.74
C SER A 110 -8.66 -1.04 11.30
N HIS A 111 -8.91 -1.99 10.42
CA HIS A 111 -9.43 -3.31 10.72
C HIS A 111 -8.51 -4.41 10.19
N LEU A 112 -8.55 -5.56 10.86
CA LEU A 112 -7.93 -6.78 10.41
C LEU A 112 -8.96 -7.92 10.38
N SER A 113 -8.98 -8.66 9.27
CA SER A 113 -9.59 -9.99 9.21
C SER A 113 -8.54 -11.01 8.80
N SER A 114 -8.64 -12.24 9.31
CA SER A 114 -7.70 -13.33 9.02
C SER A 114 -8.40 -14.65 8.72
N THR A 115 -7.72 -15.50 7.96
CA THR A 115 -8.14 -16.85 7.60
C THR A 115 -7.01 -17.86 7.81
N ARG A 116 -7.38 -19.10 8.13
CA ARG A 116 -6.47 -20.26 8.25
C ARG A 116 -6.62 -21.25 7.10
N ASP A 117 -7.68 -21.15 6.29
CA ASP A 117 -8.00 -22.07 5.20
C ASP A 117 -8.12 -21.37 3.83
N GLY A 118 -8.14 -20.04 3.81
CA GLY A 118 -8.26 -19.23 2.60
C GLY A 118 -9.70 -18.92 2.18
N THR A 119 -10.71 -19.43 2.90
CA THR A 119 -12.14 -19.28 2.55
C THR A 119 -13.01 -18.83 3.72
N SER A 120 -12.62 -19.17 4.94
CA SER A 120 -13.33 -18.82 6.17
C SER A 120 -12.56 -17.68 6.84
N TRP A 121 -13.15 -16.49 6.84
CA TRP A 121 -12.54 -15.28 7.37
C TRP A 121 -13.17 -14.87 8.70
N SER A 122 -12.33 -14.41 9.62
CA SER A 122 -12.79 -13.86 10.91
C SER A 122 -13.51 -12.53 10.73
N THR A 123 -14.39 -12.20 11.67
CA THR A 123 -15.00 -10.85 11.74
C THR A 123 -13.90 -9.80 11.82
N PRO A 124 -13.97 -8.69 11.05
CA PRO A 124 -13.02 -7.61 11.15
C PRO A 124 -12.88 -7.09 12.58
N ARG A 125 -11.65 -7.06 13.09
CA ARG A 125 -11.32 -6.50 14.41
C ARG A 125 -10.62 -5.16 14.23
N GLN A 126 -11.09 -4.14 14.94
CA GLN A 126 -10.42 -2.85 15.02
C GLN A 126 -8.99 -3.01 15.58
N LEU A 127 -8.04 -2.28 14.98
CA LEU A 127 -6.66 -2.20 15.41
C LEU A 127 -6.32 -0.82 15.97
N TYR A 128 -5.34 -0.82 16.87
CA TYR A 128 -4.61 0.34 17.40
C TYR A 128 -5.45 1.51 17.94
N GLY A 129 -5.96 2.39 17.08
CA GLY A 129 -6.69 3.58 17.52
C GLY A 129 -7.43 4.29 16.39
N ILE A 130 -8.37 5.16 16.78
CA ILE A 130 -9.14 5.98 15.84
C ILE A 130 -8.22 7.02 15.19
N ASN A 131 -8.41 7.26 13.90
CA ASN A 131 -7.68 8.23 13.07
C ASN A 131 -6.22 7.87 12.77
N TYR A 132 -5.84 6.62 13.03
CA TYR A 132 -4.58 6.01 12.58
C TYR A 132 -4.84 5.11 11.39
N TRP A 133 -4.34 5.49 10.22
CA TRP A 133 -4.34 4.61 9.06
C TRP A 133 -3.14 3.68 9.12
N MET A 134 -3.38 2.45 9.53
CA MET A 134 -2.40 1.38 9.41
C MET A 134 -2.33 0.98 7.95
N TRP A 135 -1.31 1.48 7.22
CA TRP A 135 -1.28 1.37 5.76
C TRP A 135 -0.92 -0.04 5.29
N ARG A 136 0.26 -0.54 5.68
CA ARG A 136 0.73 -1.89 5.37
C ARG A 136 1.56 -2.40 6.55
N ILE A 137 1.36 -3.67 6.90
CA ILE A 137 2.13 -4.34 7.95
C ILE A 137 3.32 -5.08 7.30
N PHE A 138 4.48 -4.92 7.89
CA PHE A 138 5.71 -5.62 7.56
C PHE A 138 6.01 -6.65 8.66
N ARG A 139 6.23 -7.90 8.27
CA ARG A 139 6.70 -8.96 9.18
C ARG A 139 8.19 -9.16 8.98
N ASP A 140 8.97 -9.08 10.04
CA ASP A 140 10.40 -9.35 9.96
C ASP A 140 10.71 -10.86 10.02
N GLN A 141 12.01 -11.19 9.94
CA GLN A 141 12.49 -12.57 9.96
C GLN A 141 12.35 -13.24 11.33
N GLU A 142 12.21 -12.47 12.42
CA GLU A 142 12.00 -12.95 13.78
C GLU A 142 10.52 -13.19 14.08
N GLY A 143 9.64 -12.84 13.14
CA GLY A 143 8.20 -13.01 13.24
C GLY A 143 7.46 -11.83 13.86
N VAL A 144 8.16 -10.74 14.18
CA VAL A 144 7.57 -9.52 14.73
C VAL A 144 6.90 -8.72 13.61
N PHE A 145 5.75 -8.12 13.94
CA PHE A 145 5.01 -7.25 13.03
C PHE A 145 5.30 -5.79 13.33
N TRP A 146 5.48 -5.04 12.25
CA TRP A 146 5.80 -3.62 12.26
C TRP A 146 4.83 -2.88 11.33
N CYS A 147 4.33 -1.73 11.76
CA CYS A 147 3.45 -0.92 10.93
C CYS A 147 3.79 0.57 11.07
N PRO A 148 4.05 1.29 9.97
CA PRO A 148 4.05 2.74 9.99
C PRO A 148 2.58 3.19 9.82
N ALA A 149 1.94 3.60 10.91
CA ALA A 149 0.58 4.12 10.88
C ALA A 149 0.62 5.64 10.71
N TYR A 150 0.06 6.16 9.62
CA TYR A 150 -0.04 7.61 9.46
C TYR A 150 -1.34 8.13 10.08
N HIS A 151 -1.22 9.22 10.82
CA HIS A 151 -2.22 9.72 11.74
C HIS A 151 -2.76 11.07 11.30
N PHE A 152 -4.09 11.21 11.39
CA PHE A 152 -4.80 12.46 11.10
C PHE A 152 -5.07 13.22 12.40
N GLY A 153 -4.08 13.93 12.93
CA GLY A 153 -4.30 14.76 14.13
C GLY A 153 -5.33 15.88 13.89
N ARG A 154 -5.42 16.37 12.65
CA ARG A 154 -6.42 17.31 12.15
C ARG A 154 -6.75 16.99 10.70
N ARG A 155 -8.04 16.94 10.35
CA ARG A 155 -8.51 16.60 8.99
C ARG A 155 -8.25 17.73 7.98
N ASP A 156 -8.38 18.96 8.44
CA ASP A 156 -8.26 20.21 7.68
C ASP A 156 -6.81 20.69 7.54
N ASP A 157 -5.90 20.15 8.34
CA ASP A 157 -4.48 20.52 8.35
C ASP A 157 -3.61 19.29 8.10
N ARG A 158 -3.31 19.08 6.81
CA ARG A 158 -2.49 17.94 6.40
C ARG A 158 -1.05 18.04 6.88
N ASP A 159 -0.52 19.24 7.14
CA ASP A 159 0.84 19.39 7.64
C ASP A 159 1.01 18.84 9.05
N MET A 160 -0.10 18.75 9.81
CA MET A 160 -0.14 18.11 11.12
C MET A 160 -0.21 16.58 11.08
N HIS A 161 -0.18 15.95 9.90
CA HIS A 161 -0.07 14.50 9.83
C HIS A 161 1.25 14.03 10.43
N THR A 162 1.18 12.88 11.11
CA THR A 162 2.35 12.20 11.66
C THR A 162 2.39 10.76 11.18
N VAL A 163 3.53 10.10 11.32
CA VAL A 163 3.68 8.65 11.13
C VAL A 163 4.21 8.07 12.41
N GLN A 164 3.45 7.17 13.00
CA GLN A 164 3.83 6.39 14.18
C GLN A 164 4.33 5.02 13.75
N PHE A 165 5.45 4.61 14.34
CA PHE A 165 6.02 3.29 14.15
C PHE A 165 5.54 2.38 15.26
N LEU A 166 4.75 1.39 14.86
CA LEU A 166 4.05 0.47 15.75
C LEU A 166 4.68 -0.92 15.66
N ARG A 167 4.65 -1.64 16.78
CA ARG A 167 5.08 -3.03 16.91
C ARG A 167 3.94 -3.90 17.42
N SER A 168 3.88 -5.13 16.93
CA SER A 168 3.01 -6.18 17.46
C SER A 168 3.73 -7.53 17.41
N GLU A 169 3.45 -8.40 18.39
CA GLU A 169 3.94 -9.78 18.42
C GLU A 169 2.89 -10.77 17.91
N ASP A 170 1.62 -10.37 17.84
CA ASP A 170 0.48 -11.26 17.56
C ASP A 170 -0.44 -10.76 16.43
N LEU A 171 -0.01 -9.70 15.74
CA LEU A 171 -0.73 -8.98 14.68
C LEU A 171 -1.96 -8.17 15.16
N LEU A 172 -2.39 -8.33 16.41
CA LEU A 172 -3.66 -7.81 16.91
C LEU A 172 -3.48 -6.68 17.91
N ASP A 173 -2.54 -6.84 18.84
CA ASP A 173 -2.25 -5.87 19.88
C ASP A 173 -0.99 -5.08 19.49
N TRP A 174 -1.15 -3.75 19.39
CA TRP A 174 -0.16 -2.85 18.79
C TRP A 174 0.33 -1.81 19.78
N TYR A 175 1.65 -1.63 19.83
CA TYR A 175 2.34 -0.74 20.75
C TYR A 175 3.11 0.33 19.98
N LEU A 176 3.00 1.58 20.42
CA LEU A 176 3.80 2.68 19.89
C LEU A 176 5.27 2.49 20.30
N ILE A 177 6.16 2.54 19.32
CA ILE A 177 7.61 2.57 19.56
C ILE A 177 8.10 4.01 19.52
N GLU A 178 7.80 4.74 18.44
CA GLU A 178 8.21 6.12 18.25
C GLU A 178 7.38 6.80 17.15
N GLN A 179 7.38 8.13 17.12
CA GLN A 179 6.89 8.89 15.97
C GLN A 179 8.06 9.13 15.01
N ILE A 180 7.99 8.55 13.80
CA ILE A 180 9.11 8.54 12.85
C ILE A 180 9.09 9.70 11.87
N ARG A 181 7.95 10.37 11.73
CA ARG A 181 7.79 11.54 10.85
C ARG A 181 6.65 12.45 11.30
N SER A 182 6.83 13.75 11.11
CA SER A 182 5.82 14.79 11.28
C SER A 182 6.10 15.93 10.31
N GLY A 183 5.07 16.69 9.91
CA GLY A 183 5.23 17.84 9.02
C GLY A 183 5.27 17.45 7.53
N GLY A 184 4.84 18.38 6.67
CA GLY A 184 4.83 18.21 5.21
C GLY A 184 3.82 17.17 4.72
N GLY A 185 2.82 16.83 5.53
CA GLY A 185 1.72 15.93 5.18
C GLY A 185 2.14 14.54 4.73
N PRO A 186 2.83 13.75 5.58
CA PRO A 186 3.09 12.35 5.27
C PRO A 186 1.78 11.60 5.01
N GLY A 187 1.83 10.73 4.01
CA GLY A 187 0.76 9.82 3.63
C GLY A 187 1.22 8.37 3.73
N GLU A 188 0.89 7.59 2.71
CA GLU A 188 0.99 6.13 2.63
C GLU A 188 2.45 5.63 2.78
N PRO A 189 2.86 5.11 3.96
CA PRO A 189 4.23 4.64 4.20
C PRO A 189 4.34 3.13 4.01
N VAL A 190 5.44 2.65 3.44
CA VAL A 190 5.75 1.22 3.35
C VAL A 190 7.10 0.93 3.99
N LEU A 191 7.12 -0.04 4.91
CA LEU A 191 8.34 -0.58 5.49
C LEU A 191 8.93 -1.69 4.63
N PHE A 192 10.25 -1.82 4.68
CA PHE A 192 10.98 -2.94 4.10
C PHE A 192 12.32 -3.12 4.82
N ALA A 193 12.87 -4.33 4.75
CA ALA A 193 14.22 -4.62 5.19
C ALA A 193 15.17 -4.59 3.98
N PRO A 194 16.12 -3.62 3.90
CA PRO A 194 17.14 -3.63 2.84
C PRO A 194 18.14 -4.77 3.03
N GLU A 195 18.35 -5.20 4.27
CA GLU A 195 19.24 -6.27 4.71
C GLU A 195 18.77 -6.77 6.08
N THR A 196 19.25 -7.95 6.52
CA THR A 196 18.83 -8.55 7.78
C THR A 196 19.12 -7.62 8.97
N GLY A 197 18.12 -7.40 9.82
CA GLY A 197 18.22 -6.54 11.00
C GLY A 197 18.11 -5.04 10.72
N ALA A 198 18.05 -4.62 9.44
CA ALA A 198 17.82 -3.24 9.06
C ALA A 198 16.35 -2.99 8.70
N LEU A 199 15.89 -1.77 8.96
CA LEU A 199 14.55 -1.34 8.60
C LEU A 199 14.59 0.01 7.90
N ALA A 200 13.84 0.11 6.80
CA ALA A 200 13.70 1.33 6.03
C ALA A 200 12.23 1.56 5.67
N CYS A 201 11.91 2.80 5.29
CA CYS A 201 10.55 3.24 5.00
C CYS A 201 10.56 4.12 3.76
N VAL A 202 9.65 3.88 2.81
CA VAL A 202 9.30 4.86 1.77
C VAL A 202 7.98 5.50 2.15
N VAL A 203 7.90 6.83 2.17
CA VAL A 203 6.67 7.57 2.49
C VAL A 203 6.47 8.72 1.53
N ARG A 204 5.25 8.85 1.01
CA ARG A 204 4.85 10.04 0.24
C ARG A 204 4.63 11.21 1.18
N THR A 205 5.02 12.43 0.77
CA THR A 205 4.64 13.67 1.45
C THR A 205 3.84 14.59 0.53
N LEU A 206 3.18 15.58 1.12
CA LEU A 206 2.61 16.70 0.38
C LEU A 206 3.67 17.70 -0.04
N GLU A 207 4.61 17.98 0.86
CA GLU A 207 5.65 18.97 0.65
C GLU A 207 7.05 18.32 0.75
N PRO A 208 7.96 18.59 -0.19
CA PRO A 208 7.69 19.23 -1.49
C PRO A 208 6.66 18.46 -2.33
N ARG A 209 5.92 19.17 -3.17
CA ARG A 209 4.92 18.55 -4.05
C ARG A 209 5.52 17.45 -4.89
N HIS A 210 4.78 16.35 -5.02
CA HIS A 210 5.18 15.19 -5.82
C HIS A 210 6.50 14.54 -5.38
N HIS A 211 6.85 14.61 -4.10
CA HIS A 211 8.03 13.94 -3.57
C HIS A 211 7.66 12.77 -2.64
N SER A 212 8.64 11.91 -2.42
CA SER A 212 8.59 10.80 -1.49
C SER A 212 9.95 10.72 -0.81
N TRP A 213 9.97 10.18 0.40
CA TRP A 213 11.13 10.18 1.26
C TRP A 213 11.52 8.76 1.61
N LEU A 214 12.82 8.50 1.64
CA LEU A 214 13.42 7.27 2.09
C LEU A 214 13.97 7.47 3.50
N GLY A 215 13.41 6.75 4.46
CA GLY A 215 13.86 6.71 5.85
C GLY A 215 14.65 5.45 6.11
N HIS A 216 15.74 5.57 6.85
CA HIS A 216 16.50 4.45 7.42
C HIS A 216 16.45 4.53 8.94
N ARG A 217 16.10 3.42 9.60
CA ARG A 217 16.15 3.33 11.05
C ARG A 217 17.61 3.21 11.50
N ASN A 218 18.01 4.04 12.45
CA ASN A 218 19.36 3.97 12.99
C ASN A 218 19.48 2.83 14.02
N PRO A 219 20.67 2.23 14.20
CA PRO A 219 20.86 1.13 15.17
C PRO A 219 20.49 1.49 16.62
N ASN A 220 20.67 2.75 17.01
CA ASN A 220 20.33 3.28 18.33
C ASN A 220 18.88 3.82 18.44
N GLY A 221 18.04 3.59 17.43
CA GLY A 221 16.70 4.18 17.34
C GLY A 221 16.68 5.52 16.61
N GLY A 222 15.49 6.01 16.27
CA GLY A 222 15.34 7.17 15.41
C GLY A 222 15.59 6.86 13.94
N TRP A 223 15.33 7.86 13.10
CA TRP A 223 15.29 7.71 11.64
C TRP A 223 16.04 8.82 10.92
N THR A 224 16.81 8.44 9.90
CA THR A 224 17.46 9.36 8.98
C THR A 224 16.69 9.38 7.66
N TRP A 225 16.32 10.57 7.18
CA TRP A 225 15.46 10.73 6.01
C TRP A 225 16.18 11.43 4.86
N ALA A 226 16.00 10.91 3.65
CA ALA A 226 16.46 11.51 2.41
C ALA A 226 15.29 11.72 1.44
N ASP A 227 15.26 12.88 0.79
CA ASP A 227 14.30 13.16 -0.28
C ASP A 227 14.68 12.38 -1.55
N LEU A 228 13.71 11.67 -2.12
CA LEU A 228 13.89 10.92 -3.36
C LEU A 228 13.73 11.78 -4.62
N GLY A 229 13.17 12.99 -4.50
CA GLY A 229 12.94 13.89 -5.63
C GLY A 229 11.86 13.43 -6.61
N VAL A 230 11.10 12.38 -6.27
CA VAL A 230 10.08 11.78 -7.13
C VAL A 230 8.88 11.31 -6.30
N MET A 231 7.70 11.30 -6.92
CA MET A 231 6.48 10.79 -6.28
C MET A 231 6.38 9.28 -6.47
N ILE A 232 6.30 8.57 -5.35
CA ILE A 232 5.91 7.16 -5.29
C ILE A 232 4.66 7.08 -4.42
N HIS A 233 3.50 7.28 -5.04
CA HIS A 233 2.22 7.27 -4.33
C HIS A 233 1.68 5.85 -4.17
N ALA A 234 1.12 5.56 -2.98
CA ALA A 234 0.69 4.23 -2.56
C ALA A 234 1.80 3.19 -2.80
N PRO A 235 3.00 3.39 -2.21
CA PRO A 235 4.15 2.57 -2.49
C PRO A 235 3.95 1.12 -2.01
N VAL A 236 4.48 0.18 -2.78
CA VAL A 236 4.63 -1.23 -2.40
C VAL A 236 6.06 -1.68 -2.69
N THR A 237 6.61 -2.52 -1.83
CA THR A 237 7.97 -3.05 -1.97
C THR A 237 7.96 -4.54 -2.26
N LEU A 238 8.86 -4.99 -3.12
CA LEU A 238 9.10 -6.40 -3.42
C LEU A 238 10.60 -6.66 -3.48
N GLN A 239 11.09 -7.65 -2.72
CA GLN A 239 12.45 -8.15 -2.93
C GLN A 239 12.46 -9.13 -4.10
N HIS A 240 13.39 -8.94 -5.04
CA HIS A 240 13.53 -9.78 -6.22
C HIS A 240 15.01 -9.82 -6.64
N GLU A 241 15.60 -11.02 -6.72
CA GLU A 241 16.99 -11.24 -7.14
C GLU A 241 18.02 -10.34 -6.43
N GLY A 242 17.91 -10.22 -5.10
CA GLY A 242 18.80 -9.39 -4.29
C GLY A 242 18.60 -7.87 -4.46
N ARG A 243 17.52 -7.45 -5.12
CA ARG A 243 17.15 -6.04 -5.31
C ARG A 243 15.81 -5.73 -4.66
N LEU A 244 15.64 -4.48 -4.26
CA LEU A 244 14.36 -3.96 -3.81
C LEU A 244 13.67 -3.22 -4.96
N LEU A 245 12.50 -3.72 -5.35
CA LEU A 245 11.61 -3.03 -6.25
C LEU A 245 10.62 -2.21 -5.43
N VAL A 246 10.41 -0.95 -5.81
CA VAL A 246 9.38 -0.09 -5.21
C VAL A 246 8.46 0.43 -6.31
N ALA A 247 7.20 0.02 -6.26
CA ALA A 247 6.21 0.40 -7.24
C ALA A 247 5.20 1.37 -6.64
N GLY A 248 4.69 2.29 -7.45
CA GLY A 248 3.67 3.24 -7.04
C GLY A 248 3.19 4.10 -8.21
N ARG A 249 2.18 4.94 -7.97
CA ARG A 249 1.79 5.94 -8.96
C ARG A 249 2.80 7.08 -8.95
N SER A 250 3.29 7.43 -10.14
CA SER A 250 4.11 8.62 -10.36
C SER A 250 3.26 9.74 -10.95
N GLN A 251 3.68 10.97 -10.68
CA GLN A 251 3.12 12.17 -11.26
C GLN A 251 4.30 13.09 -11.48
N GLU A 252 4.65 13.28 -12.75
CA GLU A 252 5.48 14.41 -13.16
C GLU A 252 4.53 15.57 -13.47
N GLU A 253 5.03 16.81 -13.46
CA GLU A 253 4.25 17.95 -13.95
C GLU A 253 3.68 17.62 -15.34
N GLY A 254 2.34 17.61 -15.45
CA GLY A 254 1.64 17.33 -16.70
C GLY A 254 1.38 15.85 -17.07
N SER A 255 1.77 14.84 -16.27
CA SER A 255 1.37 13.45 -16.56
C SER A 255 1.02 12.60 -15.33
N SER A 256 -0.04 11.79 -15.42
CA SER A 256 -0.38 10.76 -14.44
C SER A 256 -0.03 9.38 -15.01
N THR A 257 1.15 8.84 -14.67
CA THR A 257 1.60 7.53 -15.16
C THR A 257 1.89 6.59 -13.99
N ARG A 258 1.45 5.32 -14.06
CA ARG A 258 1.85 4.28 -13.08
C ARG A 258 3.29 3.85 -13.39
N ARG A 259 4.19 3.80 -12.40
CA ARG A 259 5.63 3.52 -12.63
C ARG A 259 6.18 2.52 -11.63
N ILE A 260 7.23 1.80 -12.06
CA ILE A 260 8.04 0.96 -11.19
C ILE A 260 9.39 1.65 -11.03
N TYR A 261 9.79 1.87 -9.78
CA TYR A 261 11.11 2.36 -9.42
C TYR A 261 11.91 1.21 -8.81
N ILE A 262 13.21 1.23 -9.02
CA ILE A 262 14.16 0.29 -8.43
C ILE A 262 14.99 1.08 -7.43
N LEU A 263 15.03 0.59 -6.19
CA LEU A 263 15.90 1.11 -5.15
C LEU A 263 16.95 0.04 -4.82
N TRP A 264 18.20 0.47 -4.72
CA TRP A 264 19.27 -0.37 -4.17
C TRP A 264 19.82 0.33 -2.95
N GLY A 265 19.84 -0.37 -1.80
CA GLY A 265 20.56 -0.05 -0.56
C GLY A 265 21.18 1.35 -0.47
N THR A 266 20.35 2.38 -0.24
CA THR A 266 20.66 3.82 -0.04
C THR A 266 20.79 4.74 -1.28
N GLY A 267 20.62 4.21 -2.49
CA GLY A 267 20.72 4.99 -3.73
C GLY A 267 19.46 5.78 -4.13
N ARG A 268 19.62 6.76 -5.03
CA ARG A 268 18.48 7.44 -5.68
C ARG A 268 17.66 6.43 -6.51
N PRO A 269 16.32 6.56 -6.57
CA PRO A 269 15.46 5.68 -7.35
C PRO A 269 15.83 5.74 -8.82
N GLN A 270 16.03 4.57 -9.41
CA GLN A 270 16.18 4.42 -10.86
C GLN A 270 14.86 3.93 -11.43
N ARG A 271 14.38 4.61 -12.49
CA ARG A 271 13.15 4.20 -13.18
C ARG A 271 13.38 2.90 -13.94
N ALA A 272 12.49 1.93 -13.75
CA ALA A 272 12.42 0.78 -14.64
C ALA A 272 11.60 1.15 -15.89
N SER A 273 12.09 0.78 -17.07
CA SER A 273 11.29 0.78 -18.29
C SER A 273 10.53 -0.56 -18.40
N TYR A 274 9.29 -0.47 -18.82
CA TYR A 274 8.52 -1.61 -19.28
C TYR A 274 8.01 -1.31 -20.69
N HIS A 275 8.10 -2.30 -21.58
CA HIS A 275 7.58 -2.20 -22.93
C HIS A 275 6.28 -2.99 -23.02
N ARG A 276 5.25 -2.37 -23.60
CA ARG A 276 4.01 -3.07 -23.91
C ARG A 276 4.29 -4.01 -25.08
N MET A 277 3.86 -5.26 -24.99
CA MET A 277 3.96 -6.21 -26.11
C MET A 277 3.27 -5.57 -27.33
N GLY A 278 4.06 -5.25 -28.37
CA GLY A 278 3.58 -4.58 -29.60
C GLY A 278 4.24 -3.24 -29.96
N ASP A 279 5.01 -2.60 -29.07
CA ASP A 279 5.64 -1.29 -29.37
C ASP A 279 7.01 -1.40 -30.08
N ARG A 280 7.28 -2.54 -30.74
CA ARG A 280 8.33 -2.61 -31.76
C ARG A 280 7.85 -1.83 -32.97
N ARG A 281 7.96 -0.49 -32.92
CA ARG A 281 7.92 0.31 -34.15
C ARG A 281 9.03 -0.19 -35.05
N ASN A 282 8.63 -0.78 -36.16
CA ASN A 282 9.50 -1.02 -37.30
C ASN A 282 10.18 0.32 -37.65
N HIS A 283 11.46 0.48 -37.30
CA HIS A 283 12.33 1.35 -38.06
C HIS A 283 12.49 0.69 -39.44
N ARG A 284 11.53 0.92 -40.33
CA ARG A 284 11.80 0.83 -41.76
C ARG A 284 12.60 2.07 -42.11
N GLU A 285 13.87 1.87 -42.39
CA GLU A 285 14.69 2.82 -43.14
C GLU A 285 13.92 3.22 -44.40
N ALA A 286 13.70 4.53 -44.58
CA ALA A 286 13.23 5.05 -45.84
C ALA A 286 14.37 4.91 -46.86
N PRO A 287 14.13 4.38 -48.07
CA PRO A 287 15.16 4.33 -49.09
C PRO A 287 15.50 5.76 -49.53
N ALA A 288 16.80 6.05 -49.59
CA ALA A 288 17.33 7.24 -50.21
C ALA A 288 16.90 7.26 -51.69
N HIS A 289 16.08 8.23 -52.07
CA HIS A 289 15.91 8.62 -53.46
C HIS A 289 16.73 9.88 -53.69
N GLY A 290 17.83 9.71 -54.42
CA GLY A 290 18.54 10.79 -55.06
C GLY A 290 17.75 11.34 -56.25
N ALA A 291 17.91 12.63 -56.45
CA ALA A 291 18.06 13.29 -57.74
C ALA A 291 19.08 14.43 -57.53
#